data_AF-A0A357IJS8-F1
#
_entry.id   AF-A0A357IJS8-F1
#
_cell.length_a   1.000
_cell.length_b   1.000
_cell.length_c   1.000
_cell.angle_alpha   90.00
_cell.angle_beta   90.00
_cell.angle_gamma   90.00
#
_symmetry.space_group_name_H-M   'P 1'
#
loop_
_entity.id
_entity.type
_entity.pdbx_description
1 polymer ?
#
loop_
_entity_poly.entity_id
_entity_poly.type
_entity_poly.pdbx_seq_one_letter_code
_entity_poly.pdbx_strand_id
1 'polypeptide(L)'
;MMRFIEDLKNELLKRKMNQNDIDDIIKDHEEMIQEALREGLSEEDIATRFGDPKTLAKELAAECPKEEERVMHEDFQLWKSLSVTGKEINIFINLVSEDLIIQSSEDDQAHLFYKGKADIENYVFQISGDELKLEAPKSKGLIFMRSTKDDLDFILELPKDIKINEWKHQSVSSDVQFNFLEAQNVKLSTTSGDIDIMCGSAKNMKLNTVSGDIQCSKMHVDDVDLSMVSGDVSINQSMIKGKFYSNTVSGDLKFEDTVAQNAEFRAVSGDVKGTEFYPKTVTFKSVSGDLIIRNKEKTNITSLSSSSLSGEVSIKP
;
A
#
# COMPACT_ATOMS: atom_id res chain seq x y z
N MET A 1 27.52 18.49 -0.51
CA MET A 1 26.05 18.34 -0.37
C MET A 1 25.29 18.57 -1.68
N MET A 2 25.35 19.75 -2.30
CA MET A 2 24.52 20.09 -3.47
C MET A 2 24.67 19.12 -4.66
N ARG A 3 25.88 18.64 -4.93
CA ARG A 3 26.16 17.75 -6.06
C ARG A 3 25.42 16.41 -5.96
N PHE A 4 25.37 15.81 -4.78
CA PHE A 4 24.67 14.53 -4.57
C PHE A 4 23.16 14.66 -4.82
N ILE A 5 22.56 15.70 -4.25
CA ILE A 5 21.13 15.99 -4.39
C ILE A 5 20.77 16.32 -5.84
N GLU A 6 21.59 17.11 -6.51
CA GLU A 6 21.38 17.48 -7.91
C GLU A 6 21.54 16.25 -8.83
N ASP A 7 22.52 15.38 -8.57
CA ASP A 7 22.71 14.12 -9.29
C ASP A 7 21.52 13.17 -9.04
N LEU A 8 21.03 13.05 -7.80
CA LEU A 8 19.84 12.26 -7.46
C LEU A 8 18.60 12.78 -8.18
N LYS A 9 18.35 14.10 -8.12
CA LYS A 9 17.23 14.75 -8.80
C LYS A 9 17.25 14.48 -10.30
N ASN A 10 18.41 14.64 -10.92
CA ASN A 10 18.60 14.39 -12.34
C ASN A 10 18.39 12.91 -12.70
N GLU A 11 18.83 11.96 -11.86
CA GLU A 11 18.62 10.53 -12.09
C GLU A 11 17.15 10.12 -11.89
N LEU A 12 16.42 10.72 -10.95
CA LEU A 12 14.97 10.50 -10.78
C LEU A 12 14.17 11.10 -11.95
N LEU A 13 14.53 12.29 -12.43
CA LEU A 13 13.94 12.92 -13.63
C LEU A 13 14.13 12.05 -14.88
N LYS A 14 15.33 11.49 -15.08
CA LYS A 14 15.61 10.56 -16.19
C LYS A 14 14.73 9.31 -16.17
N ARG A 15 14.21 8.93 -15.00
CA ARG A 15 13.34 7.76 -14.78
C ARG A 15 11.86 8.09 -14.83
N LYS A 16 11.50 9.31 -15.25
CA LYS A 16 10.10 9.77 -15.44
C LYS A 16 9.26 9.75 -14.14
N MET A 17 9.88 9.84 -12.98
CA MET A 17 9.13 10.06 -11.73
C MET A 17 8.42 11.42 -11.78
N ASN A 18 7.27 11.52 -11.10
CA ASN A 18 6.51 12.76 -11.08
C ASN A 18 7.30 13.85 -10.32
N GLN A 19 7.02 15.13 -10.62
CA GLN A 19 7.79 16.23 -10.03
C GLN A 19 7.57 16.39 -8.51
N ASN A 20 6.39 16.03 -8.00
CA ASN A 20 6.06 16.14 -6.58
C ASN A 20 6.80 15.07 -5.76
N ASP A 21 6.81 13.82 -6.22
CA ASP A 21 7.56 12.71 -5.63
C ASP A 21 9.05 13.02 -5.64
N ILE A 22 9.56 13.57 -6.75
CA ILE A 22 10.95 14.01 -6.84
C ILE A 22 11.21 15.08 -5.80
N ASP A 23 10.36 16.09 -5.68
CA ASP A 23 10.58 17.19 -4.74
C ASP A 23 10.48 16.72 -3.28
N ASP A 24 9.56 15.80 -2.95
CA ASP A 24 9.44 15.20 -1.62
C ASP A 24 10.64 14.30 -1.29
N ILE A 25 11.06 13.44 -2.22
CA ILE A 25 12.25 12.59 -2.08
C ILE A 25 13.49 13.47 -1.87
N ILE A 26 13.64 14.51 -2.68
CA ILE A 26 14.79 15.41 -2.61
C ILE A 26 14.81 16.15 -1.29
N LYS A 27 13.65 16.67 -0.84
CA LYS A 27 13.54 17.35 0.44
C LYS A 27 13.89 16.43 1.61
N ASP A 28 13.38 15.20 1.63
CA ASP A 28 13.68 14.22 2.67
C ASP A 28 15.19 13.89 2.71
N HIS A 29 15.81 13.69 1.53
CA HIS A 29 17.24 13.41 1.44
C HIS A 29 18.10 14.62 1.80
N GLU A 30 17.67 15.84 1.48
CA GLU A 30 18.32 17.07 1.93
C GLU A 30 18.32 17.17 3.46
N GLU A 31 17.18 16.93 4.10
CA GLU A 31 17.06 16.95 5.57
C GLU A 31 17.95 15.87 6.21
N MET A 32 17.96 14.65 5.67
CA MET A 32 18.80 13.56 6.14
C MET A 32 20.30 13.84 6.00
N ILE A 33 20.73 14.39 4.87
CA ILE A 33 22.14 14.72 4.63
C ILE A 33 22.56 15.89 5.53
N GLN A 34 21.71 16.90 5.71
CA GLN A 34 21.99 18.01 6.63
C GLN A 34 22.18 17.54 8.06
N GLU A 35 21.37 16.59 8.53
CA GLU A 35 21.54 16.04 9.88
C GLU A 35 22.84 15.23 9.99
N ALA A 36 23.17 14.41 8.99
CA ALA A 36 24.42 13.66 8.98
C ALA A 36 25.67 14.58 8.98
N LEU A 37 25.61 15.72 8.27
CA LEU A 37 26.67 16.74 8.30
C LEU A 37 26.81 17.38 9.70
N ARG A 38 25.70 17.59 10.43
CA ARG A 38 25.75 18.09 11.82
C ARG A 38 26.36 17.07 12.78
N GLU A 39 26.15 15.79 12.54
CA GLU A 39 26.77 14.68 13.27
C GLU A 39 28.27 14.48 12.92
N GLY A 40 28.82 15.30 12.02
CA GLY A 40 30.25 15.34 11.69
C GLY A 40 30.65 14.52 10.46
N LEU A 41 29.69 14.05 9.65
CA LEU A 41 29.99 13.44 8.36
C LEU A 41 30.62 14.48 7.42
N SER A 42 31.66 14.09 6.68
CA SER A 42 32.25 14.95 5.66
C SER A 42 31.43 14.90 4.36
N GLU A 43 31.53 15.94 3.52
CA GLU A 43 30.82 15.93 2.24
C GLU A 43 31.29 14.82 1.27
N GLU A 44 32.54 14.36 1.44
CA GLU A 44 33.13 13.29 0.61
C GLU A 44 32.57 11.91 0.97
N ASP A 45 32.12 11.73 2.21
CA ASP A 45 31.57 10.46 2.72
C ASP A 45 30.06 10.30 2.46
N ILE A 46 29.40 11.33 1.90
CA ILE A 46 27.95 11.31 1.61
C ILE A 46 27.61 10.13 0.70
N ALA A 47 28.33 9.93 -0.40
CA ALA A 47 28.06 8.83 -1.34
C ALA A 47 28.32 7.45 -0.73
N THR A 48 29.21 7.36 0.27
CA THR A 48 29.45 6.10 0.99
C THR A 48 28.33 5.79 1.98
N ARG A 49 27.71 6.82 2.56
CA ARG A 49 26.63 6.66 3.55
C ARG A 49 25.24 6.49 2.93
N PHE A 50 24.96 7.24 1.87
CA PHE A 50 23.65 7.31 1.22
C PHE A 50 23.60 6.54 -0.11
N GLY A 51 24.70 5.92 -0.52
CA GLY A 51 24.81 5.15 -1.76
C GLY A 51 25.10 6.02 -2.99
N ASP A 52 25.16 5.40 -4.17
CA ASP A 52 25.32 6.13 -5.43
C ASP A 52 23.96 6.68 -5.91
N PRO A 53 23.85 7.96 -6.30
CA PRO A 53 22.58 8.58 -6.72
C PRO A 53 21.86 7.82 -7.84
N LYS A 54 22.59 7.16 -8.74
CA LYS A 54 22.00 6.42 -9.86
C LYS A 54 21.38 5.10 -9.41
N THR A 55 22.02 4.43 -8.45
CA THR A 55 21.50 3.20 -7.83
C THR A 55 20.31 3.54 -6.95
N LEU A 56 20.45 4.57 -6.11
CA LEU A 56 19.37 5.08 -5.26
C LEU A 56 18.16 5.51 -6.10
N ALA A 57 18.36 6.28 -7.17
CA ALA A 57 17.28 6.64 -8.08
C ALA A 57 16.65 5.43 -8.78
N LYS A 58 17.40 4.35 -9.03
CA LYS A 58 16.87 3.13 -9.62
C LYS A 58 16.02 2.34 -8.63
N GLU A 59 16.40 2.33 -7.35
CA GLU A 59 15.63 1.70 -6.27
C GLU A 59 14.36 2.51 -5.97
N LEU A 60 14.49 3.83 -5.87
CA LEU A 60 13.35 4.75 -5.68
C LEU A 60 12.39 4.76 -6.86
N ALA A 61 12.89 4.56 -8.08
CA ALA A 61 12.09 4.44 -9.28
C ALA A 61 11.79 2.97 -9.66
N ALA A 62 11.97 2.00 -8.76
CA ALA A 62 11.62 0.61 -9.05
C ALA A 62 10.13 0.56 -9.45
N GLU A 63 9.91 0.38 -10.76
CA GLU A 63 8.72 0.86 -11.46
C GLU A 63 7.43 0.25 -10.89
N CYS A 64 6.42 1.10 -10.62
CA CYS A 64 5.02 0.69 -10.69
C CYS A 64 4.77 -0.08 -12.01
N PRO A 65 3.76 -0.96 -12.06
CA PRO A 65 3.26 -1.51 -13.32
C PRO A 65 3.26 -0.45 -14.42
N LYS A 66 4.00 -0.70 -15.52
CA LYS A 66 3.88 0.12 -16.73
C LYS A 66 2.46 -0.03 -17.29
N GLU A 67 2.04 0.87 -18.18
CA GLU A 67 0.77 0.79 -18.93
C GLU A 67 0.47 -0.61 -19.53
N GLU A 68 1.49 -1.45 -19.69
CA GLU A 68 1.44 -2.84 -20.17
C GLU A 68 0.82 -3.86 -19.18
N GLU A 69 0.65 -3.54 -17.90
CA GLU A 69 -0.01 -4.39 -16.88
C GLU A 69 -1.46 -3.96 -16.57
N ARG A 70 -2.01 -2.98 -17.30
CA ARG A 70 -3.42 -2.59 -17.21
C ARG A 70 -4.29 -3.77 -17.60
N VAL A 71 -5.32 -4.07 -16.81
CA VAL A 71 -6.26 -5.12 -17.17
C VAL A 71 -7.06 -4.64 -18.39
N MET A 72 -6.87 -5.35 -19.50
CA MET A 72 -7.61 -5.09 -20.73
C MET A 72 -9.08 -5.43 -20.55
N HIS A 73 -9.95 -4.61 -21.11
CA HIS A 73 -11.39 -4.74 -20.99
C HIS A 73 -11.99 -5.90 -21.81
N GLU A 74 -11.21 -6.89 -22.27
CA GLU A 74 -11.65 -7.88 -23.27
C GLU A 74 -12.95 -8.61 -22.86
N ASP A 75 -13.17 -8.80 -21.56
CA ASP A 75 -14.40 -9.40 -21.01
C ASP A 75 -15.30 -8.41 -20.25
N PHE A 76 -14.94 -7.13 -20.17
CA PHE A 76 -15.62 -6.11 -19.37
C PHE A 76 -16.37 -5.12 -20.25
N GLN A 77 -17.57 -4.73 -19.82
CA GLN A 77 -18.43 -3.76 -20.49
C GLN A 77 -18.37 -2.43 -19.74
N LEU A 78 -18.19 -1.31 -20.45
CA LEU A 78 -18.29 0.02 -19.85
C LEU A 78 -19.75 0.28 -19.42
N TRP A 79 -19.99 0.58 -18.15
CA TRP A 79 -21.31 0.98 -17.66
C TRP A 79 -21.49 2.50 -17.68
N LYS A 80 -20.61 3.22 -16.99
CA LYS A 80 -20.74 4.66 -16.74
C LYS A 80 -19.38 5.35 -16.71
N SER A 81 -19.37 6.58 -17.18
CA SER A 81 -18.24 7.50 -17.06
C SER A 81 -18.69 8.76 -16.32
N LEU A 82 -17.91 9.20 -15.34
CA LEU A 82 -18.22 10.34 -14.49
C LEU A 82 -17.07 11.34 -14.54
N SER A 83 -17.36 12.61 -14.82
CA SER A 83 -16.34 13.66 -14.84
C SER A 83 -15.96 14.06 -13.41
N VAL A 84 -14.66 13.95 -13.10
CA VAL A 84 -14.10 14.44 -11.83
C VAL A 84 -13.76 15.91 -12.00
N THR A 85 -14.57 16.80 -11.43
CA THR A 85 -14.43 18.26 -11.62
C THR A 85 -13.65 18.96 -10.49
N GLY A 86 -13.47 18.29 -9.36
CA GLY A 86 -12.70 18.78 -8.21
C GLY A 86 -11.21 18.44 -8.30
N LYS A 87 -10.37 19.26 -7.64
CA LYS A 87 -8.94 18.95 -7.48
C LYS A 87 -8.68 17.83 -6.48
N GLU A 88 -9.61 17.63 -5.55
CA GLU A 88 -9.57 16.65 -4.48
C GLU A 88 -10.89 15.89 -4.45
N ILE A 89 -10.83 14.59 -4.15
CA ILE A 89 -12.00 13.71 -4.08
C ILE A 89 -11.89 12.72 -2.92
N ASN A 90 -13.03 12.33 -2.37
CA ASN A 90 -13.18 11.22 -1.43
C ASN A 90 -13.88 10.06 -2.14
N ILE A 91 -13.37 8.85 -1.98
CA ILE A 91 -13.83 7.65 -2.66
C ILE A 91 -14.40 6.68 -1.62
N PHE A 92 -15.66 6.30 -1.81
CA PHE A 92 -16.37 5.36 -0.93
C PHE A 92 -16.85 4.16 -1.73
N ILE A 93 -16.31 2.99 -1.41
CA ILE A 93 -16.64 1.72 -2.05
C ILE A 93 -17.27 0.80 -1.00
N ASN A 94 -18.48 0.32 -1.27
CA ASN A 94 -19.19 -0.64 -0.43
C ASN A 94 -19.67 -1.81 -1.29
N LEU A 95 -18.97 -2.93 -1.25
CA LEU A 95 -19.28 -4.12 -2.05
C LEU A 95 -19.62 -5.31 -1.14
N VAL A 96 -20.13 -6.39 -1.70
CA VAL A 96 -20.44 -7.62 -0.95
C VAL A 96 -19.55 -8.75 -1.40
N SER A 97 -19.66 -9.17 -2.66
CA SER A 97 -18.92 -10.30 -3.23
C SER A 97 -18.32 -9.99 -4.60
N GLU A 98 -18.40 -8.73 -5.01
CA GLU A 98 -17.92 -8.27 -6.30
C GLU A 98 -16.43 -7.96 -6.23
N ASP A 99 -15.61 -8.60 -7.05
CA ASP A 99 -14.18 -8.30 -7.12
C ASP A 99 -13.98 -6.92 -7.75
N LEU A 100 -12.97 -6.19 -7.28
CA LEU A 100 -12.71 -4.83 -7.75
C LEU A 100 -11.24 -4.64 -8.08
N ILE A 101 -10.99 -4.29 -9.34
CA ILE A 101 -9.68 -3.85 -9.82
C ILE A 101 -9.71 -2.33 -9.97
N ILE A 102 -8.72 -1.66 -9.38
CA ILE A 102 -8.56 -0.22 -9.45
C ILE A 102 -7.31 0.10 -10.27
N GLN A 103 -7.46 0.93 -11.30
CA GLN A 103 -6.36 1.34 -12.16
C GLN A 103 -6.53 2.79 -12.65
N SER A 104 -5.48 3.32 -13.29
CA SER A 104 -5.53 4.64 -13.89
C SER A 104 -6.38 4.64 -15.18
N SER A 105 -7.16 5.70 -15.36
CA SER A 105 -7.84 6.01 -16.62
C SER A 105 -6.83 6.55 -17.65
N GLU A 106 -7.18 6.39 -18.93
CA GLU A 106 -6.50 7.04 -20.06
C GLU A 106 -6.95 8.49 -20.27
N ASP A 107 -8.05 8.90 -19.64
CA ASP A 107 -8.62 10.23 -19.75
C ASP A 107 -8.91 10.86 -18.37
N ASP A 108 -9.52 12.05 -18.39
CA ASP A 108 -9.87 12.83 -17.19
C ASP A 108 -11.21 12.38 -16.55
N GLN A 109 -11.72 11.20 -16.90
CA GLN A 109 -12.97 10.66 -16.36
C GLN A 109 -12.73 9.42 -15.49
N ALA A 110 -13.62 9.25 -14.52
CA ALA A 110 -13.72 7.99 -13.80
C ALA A 110 -14.63 7.04 -14.61
N HIS A 111 -14.13 5.85 -14.94
CA HIS A 111 -14.89 4.84 -15.66
C HIS A 111 -15.16 3.64 -14.77
N LEU A 112 -16.39 3.12 -14.85
CA LEU A 112 -16.72 1.85 -14.22
C LEU A 112 -17.10 0.84 -15.29
N PHE A 113 -16.28 -0.19 -15.41
CA PHE A 113 -16.56 -1.35 -16.23
C PHE A 113 -17.02 -2.51 -15.35
N TYR A 114 -17.80 -3.40 -15.93
CA TYR A 114 -18.30 -4.58 -15.23
C TYR A 114 -18.29 -5.83 -16.10
N LYS A 115 -18.21 -6.98 -15.46
CA LYS A 115 -18.38 -8.30 -16.06
C LYS A 115 -19.31 -9.11 -15.18
N GLY A 116 -20.12 -10.00 -15.76
CA GLY A 116 -21.00 -10.89 -15.00
C GLY A 116 -22.43 -10.90 -15.52
N LYS A 117 -23.32 -11.52 -14.75
CA LYS A 117 -24.73 -11.76 -15.16
C LYS A 117 -25.75 -11.04 -14.29
N ALA A 118 -25.32 -10.46 -13.18
CA ALA A 118 -26.19 -9.64 -12.34
C ALA A 118 -26.69 -8.40 -13.09
N ASP A 119 -27.82 -7.87 -12.61
CA ASP A 119 -28.35 -6.60 -13.10
C ASP A 119 -27.61 -5.42 -12.45
N ILE A 120 -26.77 -4.76 -13.26
CA ILE A 120 -25.92 -3.62 -12.89
C ILE A 120 -26.72 -2.40 -12.42
N GLU A 121 -27.99 -2.26 -12.83
CA GLU A 121 -28.83 -1.12 -12.44
C GLU A 121 -29.21 -1.12 -10.96
N ASN A 122 -28.95 -2.21 -10.23
CA ASN A 122 -29.13 -2.28 -8.78
C ASN A 122 -27.93 -1.69 -8.00
N TYR A 123 -26.83 -1.39 -8.67
CA TYR A 123 -25.66 -0.77 -8.07
C TYR A 123 -25.77 0.75 -8.13
N VAL A 124 -25.07 1.43 -7.23
CA VAL A 124 -24.93 2.90 -7.25
C VAL A 124 -23.52 3.23 -7.68
N PHE A 125 -23.37 3.95 -8.79
CA PHE A 125 -22.11 4.59 -9.18
C PHE A 125 -22.38 6.05 -9.55
N GLN A 126 -21.91 6.97 -8.72
CA GLN A 126 -22.19 8.40 -8.88
C GLN A 126 -21.14 9.27 -8.19
N ILE A 127 -21.03 10.52 -8.64
CA ILE A 127 -20.29 11.59 -7.96
C ILE A 127 -21.30 12.60 -7.42
N SER A 128 -21.16 12.97 -6.15
CA SER A 128 -21.93 14.02 -5.49
C SER A 128 -20.98 14.98 -4.78
N GLY A 129 -20.76 16.16 -5.36
CA GLY A 129 -19.77 17.10 -4.86
C GLY A 129 -18.35 16.55 -5.08
N ASP A 130 -17.62 16.37 -3.99
CA ASP A 130 -16.27 15.78 -3.92
C ASP A 130 -16.29 14.30 -3.51
N GLU A 131 -17.46 13.64 -3.52
CA GLU A 131 -17.57 12.22 -3.16
C GLU A 131 -17.91 11.35 -4.38
N LEU A 132 -17.05 10.39 -4.71
CA LEU A 132 -17.35 9.28 -5.61
C LEU A 132 -17.82 8.07 -4.80
N LYS A 133 -18.93 7.46 -5.21
CA LYS A 133 -19.50 6.29 -4.55
C LYS A 133 -19.69 5.14 -5.51
N LEU A 134 -19.27 3.95 -5.10
CA LEU A 134 -19.66 2.66 -5.68
C LEU A 134 -20.30 1.80 -4.57
N GLU A 135 -21.59 1.51 -4.67
CA GLU A 135 -22.29 0.70 -3.67
C GLU A 135 -23.06 -0.46 -4.31
N ALA A 136 -22.87 -1.66 -3.76
CA ALA A 136 -23.71 -2.82 -3.98
C ALA A 136 -25.13 -2.59 -3.43
N PRO A 137 -26.15 -3.24 -3.99
CA PRO A 137 -27.53 -3.07 -3.56
C PRO A 137 -27.71 -3.41 -2.08
N LYS A 138 -28.37 -2.49 -1.34
CA LYS A 138 -28.75 -2.74 0.05
C LYS A 138 -29.74 -3.90 0.10
N SER A 139 -29.30 -5.06 0.59
CA SER A 139 -30.19 -6.20 0.74
C SER A 139 -31.26 -5.92 1.80
N LYS A 140 -32.54 -5.97 1.42
CA LYS A 140 -33.63 -6.17 2.36
C LYS A 140 -33.83 -7.68 2.53
N GLY A 141 -33.17 -8.28 3.51
CA GLY A 141 -33.44 -9.67 3.95
C GLY A 141 -32.51 -10.75 3.39
N LEU A 142 -33.02 -11.99 3.35
CA LEU A 142 -32.36 -13.30 3.24
C LEU A 142 -31.57 -13.59 1.93
N ILE A 143 -30.91 -12.60 1.34
CA ILE A 143 -30.14 -12.68 0.07
C ILE A 143 -28.79 -13.40 0.23
N PHE A 144 -28.46 -13.89 1.43
CA PHE A 144 -27.33 -14.83 1.67
C PHE A 144 -27.44 -16.17 0.91
N MET A 145 -28.50 -16.38 0.12
CA MET A 145 -28.74 -17.56 -0.71
C MET A 145 -28.60 -17.27 -2.23
N ARG A 146 -28.02 -16.12 -2.60
CA ARG A 146 -27.71 -15.80 -4.00
C ARG A 146 -26.45 -16.58 -4.43
N SER A 147 -26.46 -17.15 -5.63
CA SER A 147 -25.30 -17.89 -6.15
C SER A 147 -24.21 -16.90 -6.53
N THR A 148 -22.96 -17.15 -6.11
CA THR A 148 -21.77 -16.39 -6.52
C THR A 148 -21.53 -16.39 -8.04
N LYS A 149 -22.24 -17.25 -8.79
CA LYS A 149 -22.21 -17.28 -10.26
C LYS A 149 -22.98 -16.14 -10.93
N ASP A 150 -23.75 -15.37 -10.15
CA ASP A 150 -24.59 -14.27 -10.61
C ASP A 150 -24.09 -12.91 -10.13
N ASP A 151 -22.84 -12.82 -9.66
CA ASP A 151 -22.25 -11.56 -9.18
C ASP A 151 -21.60 -10.78 -10.34
N LEU A 152 -21.28 -9.51 -10.08
CA LEU A 152 -20.55 -8.66 -11.01
C LEU A 152 -19.14 -8.46 -10.50
N ASP A 153 -18.17 -8.41 -11.41
CA ASP A 153 -16.83 -7.96 -11.10
C ASP A 153 -16.65 -6.58 -11.74
N PHE A 154 -15.80 -5.75 -11.13
CA PHE A 154 -15.64 -4.36 -11.53
C PHE A 154 -14.18 -4.01 -11.85
N ILE A 155 -14.03 -3.15 -12.86
CA ILE A 155 -12.82 -2.35 -13.03
C ILE A 155 -13.23 -0.89 -12.84
N LEU A 156 -12.67 -0.26 -11.79
CA LEU A 156 -12.79 1.17 -11.56
C LEU A 156 -11.53 1.85 -12.06
N GLU A 157 -11.69 2.70 -13.07
CA GLU A 157 -10.62 3.54 -13.57
C GLU A 157 -10.78 4.96 -13.06
N LEU A 158 -9.67 5.55 -12.62
CA LEU A 158 -9.63 6.87 -12.04
C LEU A 158 -8.58 7.74 -12.76
N PRO A 159 -8.86 9.03 -13.03
CA PRO A 159 -7.88 9.86 -13.70
C PRO A 159 -6.56 9.96 -12.91
N LYS A 160 -5.43 9.96 -13.62
CA LYS A 160 -4.08 9.91 -13.02
C LYS A 160 -3.78 11.07 -12.07
N ASP A 161 -4.32 12.26 -12.37
CA ASP A 161 -3.97 13.50 -11.67
C ASP A 161 -4.96 13.88 -10.55
N ILE A 162 -5.91 13.01 -10.19
CA ILE A 162 -6.83 13.31 -9.09
C ILE A 162 -6.12 13.16 -7.75
N LYS A 163 -6.34 14.10 -6.83
CA LYS A 163 -5.89 13.94 -5.45
C LYS A 163 -6.96 13.25 -4.64
N ILE A 164 -6.66 12.06 -4.11
CA ILE A 164 -7.61 11.34 -3.26
C ILE A 164 -7.31 11.71 -1.80
N ASN A 165 -8.24 12.40 -1.14
CA ASN A 165 -8.09 12.77 0.26
C ASN A 165 -8.43 11.61 1.19
N GLU A 166 -9.52 10.89 0.90
CA GLU A 166 -9.94 9.70 1.64
C GLU A 166 -10.37 8.60 0.67
N TRP A 167 -9.80 7.40 0.83
CA TRP A 167 -10.28 6.17 0.23
C TRP A 167 -10.84 5.26 1.32
N LYS A 168 -12.13 4.94 1.25
CA LYS A 168 -12.77 4.00 2.17
C LYS A 168 -13.43 2.87 1.40
N HIS A 169 -12.90 1.66 1.56
CA HIS A 169 -13.45 0.43 1.00
C HIS A 169 -13.98 -0.47 2.11
N GLN A 170 -15.24 -0.89 2.01
CA GLN A 170 -15.82 -1.95 2.83
C GLN A 170 -16.40 -3.06 1.95
N SER A 171 -15.95 -4.29 2.16
CA SER A 171 -16.44 -5.48 1.45
C SER A 171 -16.60 -6.67 2.40
N VAL A 172 -17.26 -7.73 1.93
CA VAL A 172 -17.42 -8.97 2.71
C VAL A 172 -16.52 -10.07 2.13
N SER A 173 -16.70 -10.40 0.87
CA SER A 173 -16.02 -11.49 0.17
C SER A 173 -15.61 -11.04 -1.24
N SER A 174 -14.98 -9.86 -1.30
CA SER A 174 -14.46 -9.25 -2.53
C SER A 174 -12.95 -9.21 -2.48
N ASP A 175 -12.30 -9.71 -3.52
CA ASP A 175 -10.88 -9.49 -3.73
C ASP A 175 -10.68 -8.09 -4.32
N VAL A 176 -9.75 -7.34 -3.74
CA VAL A 176 -9.52 -5.93 -4.09
C VAL A 176 -8.09 -5.75 -4.56
N GLN A 177 -7.94 -5.40 -5.83
CA GLN A 177 -6.64 -5.17 -6.45
C GLN A 177 -6.46 -3.69 -6.79
N PHE A 178 -5.41 -3.07 -6.27
CA PHE A 178 -4.95 -1.75 -6.66
C PHE A 178 -3.68 -1.89 -7.51
N ASN A 179 -3.81 -1.62 -8.81
CA ASN A 179 -2.63 -1.53 -9.68
C ASN A 179 -1.81 -0.27 -9.33
N PHE A 180 -2.49 0.79 -8.92
CA PHE A 180 -1.91 2.03 -8.42
C PHE A 180 -2.82 2.65 -7.35
N LEU A 181 -2.24 3.10 -6.24
CA LEU A 181 -2.97 3.77 -5.16
C LEU A 181 -2.22 5.02 -4.68
N GLU A 182 -2.79 6.20 -4.92
CA GLU A 182 -2.27 7.47 -4.40
C GLU A 182 -3.36 8.20 -3.62
N ALA A 183 -3.28 8.23 -2.29
CA ALA A 183 -4.29 8.84 -1.44
C ALA A 183 -3.74 9.30 -0.10
N GLN A 184 -4.26 10.39 0.48
CA GLN A 184 -3.82 10.80 1.82
C GLN A 184 -4.22 9.77 2.88
N ASN A 185 -5.49 9.37 2.93
CA ASN A 185 -5.99 8.44 3.94
C ASN A 185 -6.65 7.24 3.26
N VAL A 186 -6.19 6.04 3.56
CA VAL A 186 -6.70 4.79 3.01
C VAL A 186 -7.24 3.93 4.13
N LYS A 187 -8.50 3.49 4.01
CA LYS A 187 -9.11 2.49 4.88
C LYS A 187 -9.72 1.38 4.05
N LEU A 188 -9.10 0.21 4.10
CA LEU A 188 -9.61 -1.01 3.46
C LEU A 188 -10.10 -1.97 4.53
N SER A 189 -11.29 -2.54 4.32
CA SER A 189 -11.92 -3.45 5.28
C SER A 189 -12.68 -4.53 4.54
N THR A 190 -12.24 -5.77 4.69
CA THR A 190 -12.85 -6.96 4.09
C THR A 190 -13.12 -8.00 5.18
N THR A 191 -14.03 -8.94 4.95
CA THR A 191 -14.21 -10.07 5.88
C THR A 191 -13.38 -11.26 5.41
N SER A 192 -13.46 -11.63 4.14
CA SER A 192 -12.90 -12.87 3.61
C SER A 192 -12.27 -12.75 2.22
N GLY A 193 -12.28 -11.56 1.62
CA GLY A 193 -11.56 -11.33 0.36
C GLY A 193 -10.15 -10.81 0.61
N ASP A 194 -9.29 -10.92 -0.39
CA ASP A 194 -7.89 -10.53 -0.34
C ASP A 194 -7.70 -9.05 -0.72
N ILE A 195 -6.61 -8.46 -0.27
CA ILE A 195 -6.23 -7.09 -0.63
C ILE A 195 -4.84 -7.14 -1.27
N ASP A 196 -4.74 -6.78 -2.55
CA ASP A 196 -3.47 -6.63 -3.25
C ASP A 196 -3.26 -5.18 -3.67
N ILE A 197 -2.13 -4.58 -3.26
CA ILE A 197 -1.72 -3.24 -3.65
C ILE A 197 -0.35 -3.36 -4.30
N MET A 198 -0.28 -3.15 -5.61
CA MET A 198 0.93 -3.39 -6.39
C MET A 198 1.96 -2.27 -6.27
N CYS A 199 1.49 -1.03 -6.16
CA CYS A 199 2.32 0.14 -5.93
C CYS A 199 1.49 1.38 -5.55
N GLY A 200 2.14 2.36 -4.93
CA GLY A 200 1.46 3.59 -4.55
C GLY A 200 2.10 4.39 -3.42
N SER A 201 1.39 5.41 -2.99
CA SER A 201 1.74 6.21 -1.82
C SER A 201 0.51 6.56 -0.99
N ALA A 202 0.68 6.59 0.33
CA ALA A 202 -0.36 7.08 1.23
C ALA A 202 0.19 7.71 2.50
N LYS A 203 -0.48 8.73 3.05
CA LYS A 203 -0.08 9.25 4.36
C LYS A 203 -0.44 8.25 5.46
N ASN A 204 -1.72 7.88 5.56
CA ASN A 204 -2.21 6.93 6.53
C ASN A 204 -2.88 5.76 5.83
N MET A 205 -2.50 4.53 6.17
CA MET A 205 -3.11 3.32 5.65
C MET A 205 -3.64 2.45 6.79
N LYS A 206 -4.93 2.14 6.76
CA LYS A 206 -5.58 1.24 7.71
C LYS A 206 -6.17 0.04 6.99
N LEU A 207 -5.67 -1.15 7.31
CA LEU A 207 -6.06 -2.41 6.68
C LEU A 207 -6.73 -3.32 7.71
N ASN A 208 -7.95 -3.77 7.44
CA ASN A 208 -8.66 -4.69 8.32
C ASN A 208 -9.19 -5.88 7.53
N THR A 209 -8.92 -7.10 8.01
CA THR A 209 -9.44 -8.34 7.42
C THR A 209 -9.75 -9.36 8.51
N VAL A 210 -10.70 -10.27 8.27
CA VAL A 210 -10.95 -11.39 9.19
C VAL A 210 -10.24 -12.65 8.69
N SER A 211 -10.36 -12.99 7.40
CA SER A 211 -9.85 -14.25 6.85
C SER A 211 -9.32 -14.15 5.41
N GLY A 212 -8.85 -12.98 4.99
CA GLY A 212 -8.23 -12.77 3.66
C GLY A 212 -6.80 -12.26 3.79
N ASP A 213 -5.98 -12.54 2.79
CA ASP A 213 -4.56 -12.19 2.76
C ASP A 213 -4.36 -10.73 2.32
N ILE A 214 -3.24 -10.14 2.74
CA ILE A 214 -2.87 -8.77 2.38
C ILE A 214 -1.50 -8.77 1.72
N GLN A 215 -1.43 -8.31 0.49
CA GLN A 215 -0.20 -8.07 -0.24
C GLN A 215 -0.04 -6.58 -0.53
N CYS A 216 1.10 -6.01 -0.17
CA CYS A 216 1.47 -4.64 -0.50
C CYS A 216 2.87 -4.63 -1.08
N SER A 217 3.03 -4.05 -2.25
CA SER A 217 4.29 -3.94 -2.96
C SER A 217 4.57 -2.49 -3.30
N LYS A 218 5.84 -2.06 -3.29
CA LYS A 218 6.27 -0.75 -3.79
C LYS A 218 5.48 0.43 -3.20
N MET A 219 5.21 0.37 -1.90
CA MET A 219 4.43 1.38 -1.19
C MET A 219 5.34 2.40 -0.48
N HIS A 220 4.99 3.68 -0.60
CA HIS A 220 5.57 4.75 0.21
C HIS A 220 4.51 5.29 1.17
N VAL A 221 4.63 4.97 2.46
CA VAL A 221 3.61 5.30 3.45
C VAL A 221 4.18 5.94 4.70
N ASP A 222 3.45 6.88 5.32
CA ASP A 222 3.87 7.40 6.63
C ASP A 222 3.48 6.39 7.72
N ASP A 223 2.18 6.15 7.92
CA ASP A 223 1.69 5.28 8.98
C ASP A 223 0.81 4.13 8.44
N VAL A 224 1.02 2.92 8.99
CA VAL A 224 0.24 1.71 8.69
C VAL A 224 -0.35 1.14 9.99
N ASP A 225 -1.67 0.94 10.00
CA ASP A 225 -2.42 0.26 11.06
C ASP A 225 -3.14 -0.97 10.48
N LEU A 226 -2.59 -2.15 10.76
CA LEU A 226 -3.10 -3.43 10.27
C LEU A 226 -3.74 -4.23 11.41
N SER A 227 -4.98 -4.67 11.20
CA SER A 227 -5.69 -5.55 12.13
C SER A 227 -6.28 -6.75 11.41
N MET A 228 -6.00 -7.95 11.93
CA MET A 228 -6.32 -9.20 11.25
C MET A 228 -6.69 -10.30 12.24
N VAL A 229 -7.61 -11.19 11.87
CA VAL A 229 -7.84 -12.41 12.65
C VAL A 229 -6.99 -13.56 12.11
N SER A 230 -7.14 -13.91 10.83
CA SER A 230 -6.45 -15.03 10.17
C SER A 230 -6.14 -14.72 8.71
N GLY A 231 -5.11 -15.38 8.15
CA GLY A 231 -4.50 -15.13 6.83
C GLY A 231 -3.10 -14.50 6.98
N ASP A 232 -2.43 -14.23 5.87
CA ASP A 232 -1.04 -13.76 5.84
C ASP A 232 -0.90 -12.34 5.30
N VAL A 233 0.16 -11.65 5.74
CA VAL A 233 0.51 -10.31 5.28
C VAL A 233 1.88 -10.34 4.63
N SER A 234 2.00 -9.80 3.42
CA SER A 234 3.24 -9.71 2.66
C SER A 234 3.49 -8.25 2.24
N ILE A 235 4.58 -7.66 2.73
CA ILE A 235 4.99 -6.29 2.40
C ILE A 235 6.35 -6.35 1.71
N ASN A 236 6.39 -5.90 0.46
CA ASN A 236 7.57 -6.05 -0.41
C ASN A 236 8.00 -4.69 -0.97
N GLN A 237 9.30 -4.45 -1.06
CA GLN A 237 9.88 -3.29 -1.74
C GLN A 237 9.30 -1.95 -1.27
N SER A 238 9.03 -1.79 0.02
CA SER A 238 8.23 -0.66 0.55
C SER A 238 9.00 0.20 1.55
N MET A 239 8.58 1.45 1.71
CA MET A 239 9.11 2.41 2.68
C MET A 239 8.01 2.91 3.62
N ILE A 240 8.22 2.70 4.91
CA ILE A 240 7.31 3.15 5.98
C ILE A 240 8.02 4.23 6.82
N LYS A 241 7.68 5.51 6.59
CA LYS A 241 8.35 6.67 7.19
C LYS A 241 7.99 6.90 8.65
N GLY A 242 6.88 6.37 9.12
CA GLY A 242 6.36 6.53 10.47
C GLY A 242 6.24 5.19 11.18
N LYS A 243 5.04 4.88 11.66
CA LYS A 243 4.74 3.68 12.41
C LYS A 243 4.10 2.62 11.53
N PHE A 244 4.71 1.44 11.48
CA PHE A 244 4.03 0.20 11.16
C PHE A 244 3.49 -0.43 12.45
N TYR A 245 2.18 -0.61 12.55
CA TYR A 245 1.51 -1.32 13.63
C TYR A 245 0.71 -2.49 13.06
N SER A 246 0.93 -3.69 13.60
CA SER A 246 0.07 -4.85 13.32
C SER A 246 -0.49 -5.49 14.60
N ASN A 247 -1.72 -5.95 14.50
CA ASN A 247 -2.39 -6.74 15.52
C ASN A 247 -3.11 -7.93 14.89
N THR A 248 -2.57 -9.14 15.09
CA THR A 248 -3.09 -10.38 14.50
C THR A 248 -3.50 -11.40 15.57
N VAL A 249 -4.40 -12.34 15.23
CA VAL A 249 -4.66 -13.50 16.09
C VAL A 249 -3.80 -14.70 15.66
N SER A 250 -3.81 -15.05 14.38
CA SER A 250 -3.08 -16.22 13.87
C SER A 250 -2.52 -16.03 12.45
N GLY A 251 -2.06 -14.82 12.13
CA GLY A 251 -1.52 -14.50 10.80
C GLY A 251 -0.02 -14.28 10.81
N ASP A 252 0.67 -14.79 9.79
CA ASP A 252 2.10 -14.56 9.59
C ASP A 252 2.32 -13.22 8.86
N LEU A 253 3.43 -12.54 9.19
CA LEU A 253 3.84 -11.32 8.52
C LEU A 253 5.19 -11.53 7.84
N LYS A 254 5.25 -11.25 6.54
CA LYS A 254 6.45 -11.29 5.73
C LYS A 254 6.83 -9.90 5.26
N PHE A 255 8.09 -9.55 5.41
CA PHE A 255 8.69 -8.33 4.87
C PHE A 255 9.84 -8.70 3.92
N GLU A 256 9.87 -8.11 2.74
CA GLU A 256 10.95 -8.25 1.76
C GLU A 256 11.39 -6.88 1.26
N ASP A 257 12.70 -6.61 1.23
CA ASP A 257 13.27 -5.34 0.73
C ASP A 257 12.54 -4.09 1.26
N THR A 258 12.31 -4.04 2.58
CA THR A 258 11.44 -3.03 3.20
C THR A 258 12.17 -2.22 4.26
N VAL A 259 11.96 -0.90 4.29
CA VAL A 259 12.51 0.00 5.30
C VAL A 259 11.39 0.57 6.15
N ALA A 260 11.57 0.59 7.47
CA ALA A 260 10.59 1.17 8.40
C ALA A 260 11.26 2.03 9.48
N GLN A 261 10.65 3.14 9.91
CA GLN A 261 11.14 3.82 11.12
C GLN A 261 10.80 3.00 12.37
N ASN A 262 9.50 2.75 12.60
CA ASN A 262 9.04 2.03 13.79
C ASN A 262 8.17 0.84 13.39
N ALA A 263 8.51 -0.35 13.86
CA ALA A 263 7.72 -1.56 13.63
C ALA A 263 7.21 -2.13 14.96
N GLU A 264 5.89 -2.12 15.18
CA GLU A 264 5.23 -2.72 16.33
C GLU A 264 4.33 -3.88 15.87
N PHE A 265 4.65 -5.07 16.35
CA PHE A 265 3.95 -6.31 16.05
C PHE A 265 3.28 -6.85 17.31
N ARG A 266 1.98 -7.12 17.22
CA ARG A 266 1.22 -7.82 18.25
C ARG A 266 0.51 -9.03 17.65
N ALA A 267 0.67 -10.18 18.28
CA ALA A 267 0.04 -11.41 17.84
C ALA A 267 -0.41 -12.27 19.03
N VAL A 268 -1.45 -13.09 18.86
CA VAL A 268 -1.63 -14.26 19.75
C VAL A 268 -0.70 -15.36 19.28
N SER A 269 -0.79 -15.70 17.99
CA SER A 269 0.04 -16.66 17.27
C SER A 269 0.41 -16.12 15.88
N GLY A 270 1.49 -16.62 15.30
CA GLY A 270 1.99 -16.21 13.99
C GLY A 270 3.42 -15.69 14.06
N ASP A 271 4.17 -15.91 12.98
CA ASP A 271 5.57 -15.51 12.85
C ASP A 271 5.70 -14.17 12.12
N VAL A 272 6.76 -13.44 12.45
CA VAL A 272 7.21 -12.27 11.68
C VAL A 272 8.55 -12.62 11.02
N LYS A 273 8.59 -12.62 9.69
CA LYS A 273 9.77 -12.96 8.89
C LYS A 273 10.16 -11.78 8.02
N GLY A 274 11.35 -11.22 8.23
CA GLY A 274 11.92 -10.16 7.42
C GLY A 274 13.15 -10.63 6.64
N THR A 275 13.18 -10.38 5.33
CA THR A 275 14.36 -10.53 4.47
C THR A 275 14.69 -9.17 3.88
N GLU A 276 15.90 -8.66 4.09
CA GLU A 276 16.23 -7.26 3.74
C GLU A 276 15.22 -6.25 4.36
N PHE A 277 14.82 -6.51 5.61
CA PHE A 277 13.87 -5.68 6.37
C PHE A 277 14.61 -4.82 7.40
N TYR A 278 14.64 -3.51 7.19
CA TYR A 278 15.46 -2.57 7.95
C TYR A 278 14.65 -1.59 8.83
N PRO A 279 14.06 -2.05 9.97
CA PRO A 279 13.43 -1.17 10.93
C PRO A 279 14.44 -0.42 11.83
N LYS A 280 14.19 0.84 12.20
CA LYS A 280 15.01 1.51 13.24
C LYS A 280 14.60 1.09 14.66
N THR A 281 13.31 0.91 14.92
CA THR A 281 12.82 0.38 16.19
C THR A 281 11.89 -0.81 15.97
N VAL A 282 11.96 -1.79 16.87
CA VAL A 282 11.13 -2.99 16.83
C VAL A 282 10.51 -3.24 18.20
N THR A 283 9.19 -3.35 18.24
CA THR A 283 8.43 -3.88 19.37
C THR A 283 7.71 -5.15 18.94
N PHE A 284 8.00 -6.28 19.58
CA PHE A 284 7.35 -7.56 19.29
C PHE A 284 6.67 -8.12 20.54
N LYS A 285 5.37 -8.36 20.47
CA LYS A 285 4.59 -8.96 21.55
C LYS A 285 3.76 -10.11 21.00
N SER A 286 4.11 -11.34 21.38
CA SER A 286 3.28 -12.51 21.05
C SER A 286 3.03 -13.40 22.26
N VAL A 287 2.02 -14.27 22.19
CA VAL A 287 1.96 -15.43 23.09
C VAL A 287 2.88 -16.52 22.56
N SER A 288 2.71 -16.88 21.28
CA SER A 288 3.55 -17.84 20.56
C SER A 288 3.92 -17.31 19.18
N GLY A 289 5.11 -17.62 18.67
CA GLY A 289 5.56 -17.23 17.33
C GLY A 289 6.87 -16.46 17.37
N ASP A 290 7.61 -16.54 16.28
CA ASP A 290 8.98 -16.08 16.19
C ASP A 290 9.08 -14.75 15.44
N LEU A 291 10.07 -13.93 15.82
CA LEU A 291 10.50 -12.78 15.01
C LEU A 291 11.88 -13.10 14.43
N ILE A 292 11.96 -13.26 13.10
CA ILE A 292 13.19 -13.59 12.39
C ILE A 292 13.47 -12.52 11.34
N ILE A 293 14.59 -11.81 11.45
CA ILE A 293 15.06 -10.83 10.45
C ILE A 293 16.42 -11.29 9.91
N ARG A 294 16.57 -11.35 8.58
CA ARG A 294 17.79 -11.74 7.87
C ARG A 294 18.11 -10.75 6.76
N ASN A 295 19.19 -10.00 6.91
CA ASN A 295 19.54 -8.90 6.00
C ASN A 295 21.02 -8.98 5.63
N LYS A 296 21.43 -8.79 4.38
CA LYS A 296 22.88 -8.82 4.04
C LYS A 296 23.70 -7.81 4.83
N GLU A 297 23.13 -6.62 5.05
CA GLU A 297 23.77 -5.55 5.80
C GLU A 297 23.27 -5.51 7.25
N LYS A 298 24.14 -5.07 8.15
CA LYS A 298 23.77 -4.94 9.57
C LYS A 298 22.63 -3.93 9.73
N THR A 299 21.56 -4.38 10.35
CA THR A 299 20.41 -3.52 10.69
C THR A 299 20.72 -2.71 11.94
N ASN A 300 20.73 -1.38 11.82
CA ASN A 300 20.97 -0.48 12.94
C ASN A 300 19.69 -0.24 13.73
N ILE A 301 19.27 -1.25 14.50
CA ILE A 301 18.12 -1.14 15.40
C ILE A 301 18.55 -0.38 16.66
N THR A 302 17.96 0.79 16.89
CA THR A 302 18.27 1.63 18.07
C THR A 302 17.49 1.21 19.30
N SER A 303 16.33 0.58 19.12
CA SER A 303 15.48 0.07 20.22
C SER A 303 14.78 -1.22 19.82
N LEU A 304 15.04 -2.28 20.58
CA LEU A 304 14.38 -3.58 20.46
C LEU A 304 13.69 -3.92 21.79
N SER A 305 12.36 -4.09 21.75
CA SER A 305 11.56 -4.55 22.88
C SER A 305 10.76 -5.78 22.46
N SER A 306 11.09 -6.94 23.01
CA SER A 306 10.39 -8.19 22.68
C SER A 306 9.89 -8.93 23.91
N SER A 307 8.67 -9.45 23.84
CA SER A 307 8.11 -10.38 24.82
C SER A 307 7.31 -11.48 24.11
N SER A 308 7.74 -12.73 24.28
CA SER A 308 6.99 -13.92 23.86
C SER A 308 7.04 -14.97 24.97
N LEU A 309 6.00 -15.80 25.09
CA LEU A 309 6.00 -16.90 26.06
C LEU A 309 6.81 -18.09 25.53
N SER A 310 6.71 -18.39 24.23
CA SER A 310 7.31 -19.60 23.65
C SER A 310 8.03 -19.40 22.31
N GLY A 311 8.23 -18.16 21.85
CA GLY A 311 8.89 -17.84 20.58
C GLY A 311 10.31 -17.28 20.74
N GLU A 312 11.08 -17.34 19.65
CA GLU A 312 12.44 -16.79 19.52
C GLU A 312 12.43 -15.43 18.80
N VAL A 313 13.36 -14.56 19.19
CA VAL A 313 13.66 -13.33 18.45
C VAL A 313 15.10 -13.42 17.93
N SER A 314 15.25 -13.44 16.61
CA SER A 314 16.53 -13.65 15.92
C SER A 314 16.72 -12.58 14.84
N ILE A 315 17.77 -11.78 14.95
CA ILE A 315 18.10 -10.72 13.98
C ILE A 315 19.55 -10.96 13.54
N LYS A 316 19.74 -11.32 12.28
CA LYS A 316 21.04 -11.70 11.73
C LYS A 316 21.38 -10.89 10.48
N PRO A 317 22.68 -10.59 10.28
CA PRO A 317 23.19 -10.29 8.95
C PRO A 317 23.14 -11.53 8.02
#